data_AF-A0A9W8LQL3-F1
#
_entry.id   AF-A0A9W8LQL3-F1
#
_cell.length_a   1.000
_cell.length_b   1.000
_cell.length_c   1.000
_cell.angle_alpha   90.00
_cell.angle_beta   90.00
_cell.angle_gamma   90.00
#
_symmetry.space_group_name_H-M   'P 1'
#
loop_
_entity.id
_entity.type
_entity.pdbx_description
1 polymer ?
#
loop_
_entity_poly.entity_id
_entity_poly.type
_entity_poly.pdbx_seq_one_letter_code
_entity_poly.pdbx_strand_id
1 'polypeptide(L)'
;MKFAAALSISPTLLLLASVASGYYLNDLSEYANCRAEPNTTSAVVKQFKAGEYIDIECQVSGERVFDYAIWDKTQDNCYLTDYYVDTGKSSDYVTKNCLYQGPNPGRPCDDYRYKDQCDEVDPWNYYIC
;
A
#
# COMPACT_ATOMS: atom_id res chain seq x y z
N MET A 1 10.81 36.99 54.03
CA MET A 1 9.90 35.97 53.47
C MET A 1 10.49 35.58 52.11
N LYS A 2 11.02 34.35 51.99
CA LYS A 2 11.67 33.86 50.76
C LYS A 2 10.62 33.11 49.95
N PHE A 3 10.24 33.63 48.78
CA PHE A 3 9.33 32.96 47.87
C PHE A 3 10.15 32.16 46.86
N ALA A 4 10.05 30.83 46.91
CA ALA A 4 10.59 29.94 45.89
C ALA A 4 9.55 29.77 44.78
N ALA A 5 9.86 30.22 43.56
CA ALA A 5 9.03 30.00 42.39
C ALA A 5 9.35 28.60 41.81
N ALA A 6 8.36 27.71 41.79
CA ALA A 6 8.44 26.42 41.11
C ALA A 6 8.07 26.62 39.63
N LEU A 7 9.05 26.42 38.74
CA LEU A 7 8.80 26.35 37.30
C LEU A 7 8.19 24.98 36.96
N SER A 8 6.92 24.97 36.56
CA SER A 8 6.25 23.80 35.98
C SER A 8 6.73 23.60 34.54
N ILE A 9 7.47 22.52 34.28
CA ILE A 9 7.85 22.12 32.92
C ILE A 9 6.69 21.30 32.35
N SER A 10 5.96 21.87 31.40
CA SER A 10 4.86 21.19 30.71
C SER A 10 5.44 20.32 29.58
N PRO A 11 5.08 19.02 29.47
CA PRO A 11 5.60 18.16 28.42
C PRO A 11 4.93 18.51 27.09
N THR A 12 5.71 19.08 26.16
CA THR A 12 5.26 19.32 24.78
C THR A 12 5.08 17.98 24.08
N LEU A 13 3.83 17.59 23.82
CA LEU A 13 3.48 16.37 23.08
C LEU A 13 3.87 16.56 21.60
N LEU A 14 4.96 15.95 21.15
CA LEU A 14 5.30 15.89 19.73
C LEU A 14 4.30 14.95 19.01
N LEU A 15 3.43 15.53 18.19
CA LEU A 15 2.65 14.78 17.20
C LEU A 15 3.61 14.37 16.07
N LEU A 16 3.98 13.09 16.03
CA LEU A 16 4.60 12.49 14.86
C LEU A 16 3.55 12.42 13.75
N ALA A 17 3.66 13.28 12.74
CA ALA A 17 2.86 13.15 11.52
C ALA A 17 3.32 11.87 10.80
N SER A 18 2.48 10.84 10.78
CA SER A 18 2.68 9.67 9.94
C SER A 18 2.62 10.10 8.48
N VAL A 19 3.69 9.89 7.72
CA VAL A 19 3.63 9.99 6.26
C VAL A 19 2.68 8.91 5.75
N ALA A 20 1.47 9.30 5.36
CA ALA A 20 0.52 8.40 4.71
C ALA A 20 1.09 8.07 3.32
N SER A 21 1.53 6.83 3.13
CA SER A 21 2.04 6.32 1.86
C SER A 21 0.87 5.77 1.04
N GLY A 22 0.04 6.67 0.52
CA GLY A 22 -1.07 6.29 -0.36
C GLY A 22 -0.61 6.09 -1.81
N TYR A 23 -1.41 5.37 -2.57
CA TYR A 23 -1.29 5.22 -4.03
C TYR A 23 -2.15 6.28 -4.72
N TYR A 24 -1.60 6.88 -5.79
CA TYR A 24 -2.28 7.95 -6.53
C TYR A 24 -3.37 7.36 -7.43
N LEU A 25 -4.56 7.97 -7.42
CA LEU A 25 -5.62 7.64 -8.36
C LEU A 25 -5.45 8.47 -9.64
N ASN A 26 -5.28 7.79 -10.77
CA ASN A 26 -4.95 8.43 -12.03
C ASN A 26 -6.10 9.25 -12.64
N ASP A 27 -5.75 10.13 -13.57
CA ASP A 27 -6.67 11.09 -14.19
C ASP A 27 -7.38 10.51 -15.44
N LEU A 28 -7.47 9.18 -15.57
CA LEU A 28 -8.15 8.52 -16.70
C LEU A 28 -9.68 8.71 -16.66
N SER A 29 -10.22 9.05 -15.49
CA SER A 29 -11.65 9.32 -15.26
C SER A 29 -11.82 10.35 -14.17
N GLU A 30 -12.92 11.13 -14.16
CA GLU A 30 -13.18 12.10 -13.08
C GLU A 30 -13.34 11.42 -11.70
N TYR A 31 -13.92 10.22 -11.70
CA TYR A 31 -14.10 9.41 -10.50
C TYR A 31 -13.89 7.92 -10.79
N ALA A 32 -13.34 7.19 -9.82
CA ALA A 32 -13.31 5.74 -9.82
C ALA A 32 -14.35 5.16 -8.84
N ASN A 33 -15.12 4.19 -9.31
CA ASN A 33 -16.10 3.48 -8.50
C ASN A 33 -15.42 2.40 -7.67
N CYS A 34 -15.45 2.55 -6.35
CA CYS A 34 -15.05 1.52 -5.42
C CYS A 34 -16.24 0.60 -5.14
N ARG A 35 -16.07 -0.69 -5.42
CA ARG A 35 -17.18 -1.64 -5.52
C ARG A 35 -17.18 -2.65 -4.38
N ALA A 36 -18.33 -3.23 -4.09
CA ALA A 36 -18.49 -4.18 -2.99
C ALA A 36 -17.69 -5.48 -3.21
N GLU A 37 -17.53 -5.90 -4.46
CA GLU A 37 -16.79 -7.10 -4.87
C GLU A 37 -15.84 -6.74 -6.03
N PRO A 38 -14.78 -7.55 -6.28
CA PRO A 38 -13.80 -7.27 -7.34
C PRO A 38 -14.34 -7.62 -8.74
N ASN A 39 -15.46 -6.99 -9.12
CA ASN A 39 -16.10 -7.10 -10.42
C ASN A 39 -16.89 -5.83 -10.75
N THR A 40 -17.14 -5.58 -12.03
CA THR A 40 -17.72 -4.34 -12.56
C THR A 40 -19.24 -4.22 -12.35
N THR A 41 -19.90 -5.31 -11.93
CA THR A 41 -21.35 -5.38 -11.78
C THR A 41 -21.84 -5.26 -10.34
N SER A 42 -20.94 -5.43 -9.37
CA SER A 42 -21.26 -5.27 -7.96
C SER A 42 -21.53 -3.81 -7.60
N ALA A 43 -22.27 -3.63 -6.50
CA ALA A 43 -22.71 -2.32 -6.04
C ALA A 43 -21.52 -1.38 -5.80
N VAL A 44 -21.71 -0.10 -6.16
CA VAL A 44 -20.75 0.95 -5.82
C VAL A 44 -20.94 1.30 -4.36
N VAL A 45 -19.89 1.10 -3.55
CA VAL A 45 -19.85 1.43 -2.12
C VAL A 45 -19.44 2.88 -1.94
N LYS A 46 -18.48 3.35 -2.74
CA LYS A 46 -17.90 4.70 -2.67
C LYS A 46 -17.37 5.13 -4.03
N GLN A 47 -17.24 6.43 -4.23
CA GLN A 47 -16.53 7.01 -5.36
C GLN A 47 -15.34 7.83 -4.85
N PHE A 48 -14.19 7.62 -5.47
CA PHE A 48 -12.99 8.41 -5.25
C PHE A 48 -12.79 9.35 -6.43
N LYS A 49 -12.31 10.56 -6.17
CA LYS A 49 -12.00 11.51 -7.25
C LYS A 49 -10.61 11.22 -7.80
N ALA A 50 -10.42 11.45 -9.10
CA ALA A 50 -9.07 11.49 -9.66
C ALA A 50 -8.19 12.49 -8.91
N GLY A 51 -6.92 12.14 -8.75
CA GLY A 51 -5.95 12.92 -7.98
C GLY A 51 -5.93 12.63 -6.48
N GLU A 52 -6.87 11.84 -5.96
CA GLU A 52 -6.86 11.41 -4.57
C GLU A 52 -5.78 10.34 -4.34
N TYR A 53 -5.33 10.23 -3.09
CA TYR A 53 -4.45 9.14 -2.64
C TYR A 53 -5.27 8.15 -1.82
N ILE A 54 -5.08 6.86 -2.09
CA ILE A 54 -5.77 5.77 -1.40
C ILE A 54 -4.77 4.82 -0.74
N ASP A 55 -5.13 4.27 0.41
CA ASP A 55 -4.38 3.19 1.03
C ASP A 55 -4.93 1.84 0.59
N ILE A 56 -4.04 0.95 0.13
CA ILE A 56 -4.37 -0.42 -0.27
C ILE A 56 -4.09 -1.36 0.90
N GLU A 57 -5.13 -2.00 1.43
CA GLU A 57 -5.03 -2.98 2.51
C GLU A 57 -4.46 -4.32 2.01
N CYS A 58 -4.96 -4.77 0.86
CA CYS A 58 -4.58 -6.00 0.18
C CYS A 58 -5.06 -5.98 -1.27
N GLN A 59 -4.52 -6.89 -2.09
CA GLN A 59 -4.92 -7.05 -3.48
C GLN A 59 -5.56 -8.41 -3.73
N VAL A 60 -6.48 -8.47 -4.68
CA VAL A 60 -7.15 -9.71 -5.07
C VAL A 60 -7.37 -9.75 -6.57
N SER A 61 -7.37 -10.94 -7.16
CA SER A 61 -7.74 -11.11 -8.55
C SER A 61 -9.25 -11.04 -8.71
N GLY A 62 -9.71 -10.37 -9.76
CA GLY A 62 -11.12 -10.16 -10.03
C GLY A 62 -11.46 -10.16 -11.51
N GLU A 63 -12.61 -9.59 -11.84
CA GLU A 63 -13.00 -9.36 -13.24
C GLU A 63 -11.96 -8.50 -13.94
N ARG A 64 -11.59 -8.90 -15.15
CA ARG A 64 -10.59 -8.17 -15.93
C ARG A 64 -11.22 -6.88 -16.49
N VAL A 65 -10.62 -5.75 -16.19
CA VAL A 65 -10.93 -4.43 -16.74
C VAL A 65 -9.78 -4.02 -17.65
N PHE A 66 -10.02 -4.02 -18.97
CA PHE A 66 -8.95 -3.94 -19.98
C PHE A 66 -7.91 -5.05 -19.81
N ASP A 67 -6.65 -4.71 -19.54
CA ASP A 67 -5.57 -5.69 -19.31
C ASP A 67 -5.31 -5.94 -17.81
N TYR A 68 -6.06 -5.29 -16.91
CA TYR A 68 -5.87 -5.34 -15.47
C TYR A 68 -6.86 -6.32 -14.84
N ALA A 69 -6.35 -7.33 -14.13
CA ALA A 69 -7.15 -8.32 -13.40
C ALA A 69 -6.99 -8.22 -11.88
N ILE A 70 -6.29 -7.18 -11.40
CA ILE A 70 -6.01 -6.93 -9.99
C ILE A 70 -6.99 -5.87 -9.49
N TRP A 71 -7.50 -6.10 -8.29
CA TRP A 71 -8.38 -5.20 -7.56
C TRP A 71 -7.78 -4.88 -6.19
N ASP A 72 -7.77 -3.60 -5.86
CA ASP A 72 -7.23 -3.02 -4.64
C ASP A 72 -8.32 -2.88 -3.60
N LYS A 73 -8.19 -3.59 -2.48
CA LYS A 73 -9.08 -3.40 -1.34
C LYS A 73 -8.64 -2.17 -0.56
N THR A 74 -9.53 -1.19 -0.45
CA THR A 74 -9.28 0.06 0.28
C THR A 74 -9.67 -0.07 1.76
N GLN A 75 -9.31 0.92 2.58
CA GLN A 75 -9.76 1.00 3.99
C GLN A 75 -11.27 1.17 4.16
N ASP A 76 -11.99 1.56 3.11
CA ASP A 76 -13.46 1.63 3.10
C ASP A 76 -14.13 0.25 2.85
N ASN A 77 -13.35 -0.84 2.87
CA ASN A 77 -13.81 -2.22 2.59
C ASN A 77 -14.51 -2.38 1.24
N CYS A 78 -13.99 -1.71 0.23
CA CYS A 78 -14.43 -1.83 -1.15
C CYS A 78 -13.23 -1.98 -2.08
N TYR A 79 -13.48 -2.40 -3.32
CA TYR A 79 -12.48 -2.78 -4.30
C TYR A 79 -12.45 -1.77 -5.45
N LEU A 80 -11.27 -1.20 -5.71
CA LEU A 80 -10.97 -0.43 -6.91
C LEU A 80 -10.23 -1.32 -7.90
N THR A 81 -10.45 -1.12 -9.20
CA THR A 81 -9.60 -1.78 -10.20
C THR A 81 -8.24 -1.07 -10.23
N ASP A 82 -7.17 -1.88 -10.28
CA ASP A 82 -5.78 -1.41 -10.39
C ASP A 82 -5.57 -0.55 -11.64
N TYR A 83 -6.46 -0.65 -12.65
CA TYR A 83 -6.47 0.23 -13.82
C TYR A 83 -6.55 1.73 -13.47
N TYR A 84 -7.21 2.11 -12.36
CA TYR A 84 -7.32 3.51 -11.94
C TYR A 84 -6.30 3.92 -10.88
N VAL A 85 -5.48 2.98 -10.38
CA VAL A 85 -4.57 3.20 -9.26
C VAL A 85 -3.13 3.05 -9.75
N ASP A 86 -2.32 4.09 -9.57
CA ASP A 86 -0.93 4.07 -10.00
C ASP A 86 -0.06 3.26 -9.02
N THR A 87 -0.12 1.94 -9.14
CA THR A 87 0.69 0.99 -8.36
C THR A 87 2.06 0.74 -9.00
N GLY A 88 2.25 1.14 -10.27
CA GLY A 88 3.48 0.93 -11.04
C GLY A 88 3.67 -0.52 -11.53
N LYS A 89 2.63 -1.35 -11.38
CA LYS A 89 2.54 -2.73 -11.88
C LYS A 89 1.18 -2.91 -12.55
N SER A 90 1.08 -3.81 -13.52
CA SER A 90 -0.19 -4.11 -14.22
C SER A 90 -0.59 -5.58 -14.14
N SER A 91 0.35 -6.45 -13.78
CA SER A 91 0.15 -7.91 -13.70
C SER A 91 0.61 -8.53 -12.38
N ASP A 92 1.23 -7.74 -11.50
CA ASP A 92 1.80 -8.20 -10.24
C ASP A 92 1.21 -7.43 -9.07
N TYR A 93 1.12 -8.09 -7.92
CA TYR A 93 0.65 -7.45 -6.70
C TYR A 93 1.77 -6.59 -6.11
N VAL A 94 1.43 -5.40 -5.62
CA VAL A 94 2.31 -4.50 -4.88
C VAL A 94 2.19 -4.65 -3.37
N THR A 95 1.18 -5.39 -2.91
CA THR A 95 0.95 -5.74 -1.50
C THR A 95 0.49 -7.20 -1.37
N LYS A 96 0.20 -7.66 -0.16
CA LYS A 96 -0.28 -9.02 0.11
C LYS A 96 -1.59 -9.32 -0.62
N ASN A 97 -1.78 -10.60 -0.95
CA ASN A 97 -3.08 -11.10 -1.40
C ASN A 97 -4.11 -10.99 -0.26
N CYS A 98 -5.36 -10.61 -0.54
CA CYS A 98 -6.41 -10.52 0.47
C CYS A 98 -6.74 -11.87 1.15
N LEU A 99 -6.47 -12.98 0.48
CA LEU A 99 -6.62 -14.34 1.03
C LEU A 99 -5.42 -14.76 1.88
N TYR A 100 -4.33 -13.98 1.89
CA TYR A 100 -3.14 -14.29 2.67
C TYR A 100 -3.38 -14.06 4.17
N GLN A 101 -3.23 -15.12 4.95
CA GLN A 101 -3.46 -15.12 6.40
C GLN A 101 -2.19 -14.99 7.24
N GLY A 102 -1.02 -14.92 6.61
CA GLY A 102 0.27 -14.75 7.30
C GLY A 102 0.59 -13.29 7.65
N PRO A 103 1.72 -13.04 8.33
CA PRO A 103 2.20 -11.67 8.58
C PRO A 103 2.51 -10.96 7.27
N ASN A 104 2.09 -9.70 7.13
CA ASN A 104 2.22 -8.93 5.89
C ASN A 104 3.67 -9.03 5.37
N PRO A 105 3.93 -9.69 4.22
CA PRO A 105 5.25 -9.62 3.61
C PRO A 105 5.48 -8.14 3.38
N GLY A 106 6.53 -7.59 3.99
CA GLY A 106 6.88 -6.19 3.78
C GLY A 106 7.07 -5.90 2.29
N ARG A 107 7.32 -4.64 1.97
CA ARG A 107 7.74 -4.23 0.62
C ARG A 107 8.73 -5.26 0.06
N PRO A 108 8.58 -5.75 -1.18
CA PRO A 108 9.51 -6.70 -1.77
C PRO A 108 10.93 -6.17 -1.62
N CYS A 109 11.64 -6.67 -0.63
CA CYS A 109 13.05 -6.43 -0.45
C CYS A 109 13.78 -7.56 -1.16
N ASP A 110 14.98 -7.28 -1.60
CA ASP A 110 15.91 -8.32 -1.96
C ASP A 110 16.26 -9.10 -0.68
N ASP A 111 15.50 -10.17 -0.46
CA ASP A 111 15.61 -11.09 0.68
C ASP A 111 16.53 -12.26 0.37
N TYR A 112 17.31 -12.16 -0.72
CA TYR A 112 18.25 -13.19 -1.11
C TYR A 112 19.21 -13.46 0.05
N ARG A 113 19.26 -14.73 0.48
CA ARG A 113 19.99 -15.15 1.68
C ARG A 113 21.47 -14.78 1.66
N TYR A 114 22.08 -14.73 0.48
CA TYR A 114 23.51 -14.43 0.30
C TYR A 114 23.75 -13.01 -0.23
N LYS A 115 22.75 -12.12 -0.13
CA LYS A 115 22.92 -10.70 -0.43
C LYS A 115 24.12 -10.16 0.37
N ASP A 116 25.02 -9.45 -0.30
CA ASP A 116 26.23 -8.85 0.26
C ASP A 116 27.30 -9.84 0.79
N GLN A 117 27.20 -11.14 0.46
CA GLN A 117 28.24 -12.13 0.79
C GLN A 117 29.11 -12.41 -0.45
N CYS A 118 30.31 -11.81 -0.48
CA CYS A 118 31.25 -11.91 -1.60
C CYS A 118 32.27 -13.06 -1.47
N ASP A 119 32.26 -13.77 -0.34
CA ASP A 119 33.04 -15.00 -0.19
C ASP A 119 32.28 -16.10 -0.96
N GLU A 120 32.93 -17.18 -1.43
CA GLU A 120 32.40 -18.30 -2.26
C GLU A 120 31.09 -19.01 -1.76
N VAL A 121 30.43 -18.45 -0.76
CA VAL A 121 29.19 -18.84 -0.10
C VAL A 121 27.93 -18.55 -0.93
N ASP A 122 28.00 -17.83 -2.07
CA ASP A 122 26.87 -17.72 -3.01
C ASP A 122 26.91 -18.85 -4.06
N PRO A 123 26.12 -19.94 -3.92
CA PRO A 123 26.21 -21.11 -4.80
C PRO A 123 25.75 -20.81 -6.24
N TRP A 124 25.09 -19.67 -6.43
CA TRP A 124 24.49 -19.27 -7.70
C TRP A 124 25.15 -18.04 -8.31
N ASN A 125 26.14 -17.43 -7.63
CA ASN A 125 26.78 -16.18 -8.04
C ASN A 125 25.74 -15.14 -8.51
N TYR A 126 24.66 -14.99 -7.78
CA TYR A 126 23.60 -14.04 -8.13
C TYR A 126 24.02 -12.60 -7.81
N TYR A 127 24.75 -12.40 -6.71
CA TYR A 127 25.48 -11.16 -6.44
C TYR A 127 26.97 -11.38 -6.69
N ILE A 128 27.38 -11.24 -7.95
CA ILE A 128 28.80 -11.15 -8.30
C ILE A 128 29.32 -9.82 -7.77
N CYS A 129 30.12 -9.91 -6.71
CA CYS A 129 31.21 -8.99 -6.45
C CYS A 129 32.43 -9.48 -7.26
#